data_AF-A0A9D7UMH2-F1
#
_entry.id   AF-A0A9D7UMH2-F1
#
_cell.length_a   1.000
_cell.length_b   1.000
_cell.length_c   1.000
_cell.angle_alpha   90.00
_cell.angle_beta   90.00
_cell.angle_gamma   90.00
#
_symmetry.space_group_name_H-M   'P 1'
#
loop_
_entity.id
_entity.type
_entity.pdbx_description
1 polymer ?
#
loop_
_entity_poly.entity_id
_entity_poly.type
_entity_poly.pdbx_seq_one_letter_code
_entity_poly.pdbx_strand_id
1 'polypeptide(L)'
;MRSCGCRRAFSLLDLLVSIAVIATLMAIMAPVLSKVTEATHRVMCQSNVRQLGLCLALYAEDHNDELPGSVFSNTMLRGEFQPQEMMTLRVGGEQGDWDGLGWLFQAEYVKTPEVFYCPSHKGMHGFNQYEDDWFTWGREVLGNYHYRAFTSDRTYLQTLDPKTALISDGLRTHLDFNHRVGTNVLRADMSVEWVPDRDGTLSGLLPPAVGALEADEDVYAAWWLLERGTLDEFPGLPWDTSTPGGTPGFEAFVGFPG
;
A
#
# COMPACT_ATOMS: atom_id res chain seq x y z
N MET A 1 52.20 11.98 -54.72
CA MET A 1 52.60 11.36 -53.44
C MET A 1 51.34 11.05 -52.65
N ARG A 2 50.97 9.77 -52.52
CA ARG A 2 49.83 9.34 -51.70
C ARG A 2 50.38 8.62 -50.46
N SER A 3 50.25 9.25 -49.31
CA SER A 3 50.57 8.67 -48.00
C SER A 3 49.66 7.46 -47.76
N CYS A 4 50.24 6.26 -47.79
CA CYS A 4 49.56 5.02 -47.41
C CYS A 4 49.42 5.01 -45.88
N GLY A 5 48.24 5.41 -45.37
CA GLY A 5 47.97 5.39 -43.94
C GLY A 5 47.93 3.95 -43.44
N CYS A 6 48.88 3.57 -42.58
CA CYS A 6 48.83 2.32 -41.82
C CYS A 6 47.51 2.24 -41.05
N ARG A 7 46.56 1.45 -41.55
CA ARG A 7 45.36 1.10 -40.78
C ARG A 7 45.81 0.20 -39.65
N ARG A 8 45.71 0.69 -38.41
CA ARG A 8 45.93 -0.13 -37.21
C ARG A 8 44.87 -1.23 -37.20
N ALA A 9 45.27 -2.47 -37.39
CA ALA A 9 44.41 -3.63 -37.19
C ALA A 9 44.23 -3.85 -35.69
N PHE A 10 42.99 -3.97 -35.24
CA PHE A 10 42.65 -4.25 -33.84
C PHE A 10 43.12 -5.68 -33.49
N SER A 11 43.80 -5.87 -32.37
CA SER A 11 44.16 -7.22 -31.95
C SER A 11 42.97 -7.89 -31.25
N LEU A 12 42.91 -9.22 -31.35
CA LEU A 12 41.91 -10.04 -30.65
C LEU A 12 42.04 -9.86 -29.13
N LEU A 13 43.26 -9.60 -28.65
CA LEU A 13 43.56 -9.32 -27.26
C LEU A 13 42.98 -7.97 -26.81
N ASP A 14 43.08 -6.92 -27.63
CA ASP A 14 42.49 -5.61 -27.31
C ASP A 14 40.98 -5.70 -27.15
N LEU A 15 40.31 -6.49 -28.00
CA LEU A 15 38.87 -6.75 -27.88
C LEU A 15 38.55 -7.53 -26.59
N LEU A 16 39.32 -8.58 -26.29
CA LEU A 16 39.13 -9.43 -25.11
C LEU A 16 39.32 -8.65 -23.80
N VAL A 17 40.38 -7.85 -23.69
CA VAL A 17 40.63 -7.03 -22.49
C VAL A 17 39.54 -5.98 -22.32
N SER A 18 39.06 -5.39 -23.42
CA SER A 18 38.01 -4.37 -23.37
C SER A 18 36.70 -4.93 -22.83
N ILE A 19 36.25 -6.08 -23.33
CA ILE A 19 35.02 -6.72 -22.82
C ILE A 19 35.18 -7.19 -21.38
N ALA A 20 36.38 -7.64 -20.98
CA ALA A 20 36.67 -8.04 -19.61
C ALA A 20 36.52 -6.86 -18.64
N VAL A 21 37.09 -5.69 -18.99
CA VAL A 21 36.96 -4.48 -18.18
C VAL A 21 35.51 -4.02 -18.10
N ILE A 22 34.76 -4.00 -19.21
CA ILE A 22 33.34 -3.64 -19.21
C ILE A 22 32.52 -4.58 -18.33
N ALA A 23 32.77 -5.89 -18.41
CA ALA A 23 32.09 -6.89 -17.58
C ALA A 23 32.36 -6.67 -16.08
N THR A 24 33.60 -6.37 -15.69
CA THR A 24 33.94 -6.04 -14.30
C THR A 24 33.24 -4.78 -13.81
N LEU A 25 33.19 -3.72 -14.64
CA LEU A 25 32.48 -2.48 -14.28
C LEU A 25 30.97 -2.71 -14.12
N MET A 26 30.34 -3.44 -15.05
CA MET A 26 28.92 -3.77 -14.97
C MET A 26 28.61 -4.63 -13.74
N ALA A 27 29.47 -5.59 -13.38
CA ALA A 27 29.29 -6.44 -12.22
C ALA A 27 29.21 -5.65 -10.91
N ILE A 28 30.01 -4.59 -10.75
CA ILE A 28 29.99 -3.73 -9.55
C ILE A 28 28.80 -2.76 -9.59
N MET A 29 28.41 -2.30 -10.77
CA MET A 29 27.33 -1.30 -10.94
C MET A 29 25.93 -1.90 -10.76
N ALA A 30 25.73 -3.16 -11.14
CA ALA A 30 24.43 -3.83 -11.06
C ALA A 30 23.77 -3.79 -9.65
N PRO A 31 24.44 -4.19 -8.55
CA PRO A 31 23.82 -4.14 -7.21
C PRO A 31 23.56 -2.73 -6.71
N VAL A 32 24.35 -1.74 -7.15
CA VAL A 32 24.15 -0.33 -6.79
C VAL A 32 22.90 0.22 -7.46
N LEU A 33 22.70 -0.10 -8.75
CA LEU A 33 21.53 0.35 -9.50
C LEU A 33 20.23 -0.12 -8.85
N SER A 34 20.14 -1.39 -8.43
CA SER A 34 18.95 -1.92 -7.76
C SER A 34 18.61 -1.17 -6.47
N LYS A 35 19.62 -0.78 -5.67
CA LYS A 35 19.42 0.03 -4.46
C LYS A 35 18.95 1.46 -4.77
N VAL A 36 19.50 2.07 -5.81
CA VAL A 36 19.11 3.42 -6.25
C VAL A 36 17.68 3.44 -6.78
N THR A 37 17.29 2.43 -7.57
CA THR A 37 15.93 2.28 -8.07
C THR A 37 14.94 2.14 -6.92
N GLU A 38 15.23 1.28 -5.94
CA GLU A 38 14.34 1.11 -4.79
C GLU A 38 14.21 2.38 -3.94
N ALA A 39 15.31 3.11 -3.71
CA ALA A 39 15.26 4.40 -3.04
C ALA A 39 14.42 5.42 -3.82
N THR A 40 14.52 5.42 -5.15
CA THR A 40 13.74 6.30 -6.03
C THR A 40 12.26 5.95 -5.98
N HIS A 41 11.93 4.66 -6.09
CA HIS A 41 10.56 4.18 -5.99
C HIS A 41 9.93 4.48 -4.63
N ARG A 42 10.70 4.37 -3.54
CA ARG A 42 10.24 4.77 -2.20
C ARG A 42 9.86 6.25 -2.15
N VAL A 43 10.65 7.14 -2.75
CA VAL A 43 10.34 8.58 -2.83
C VAL A 43 9.08 8.83 -3.66
N MET A 44 8.93 8.14 -4.80
CA MET A 44 7.72 8.22 -5.63
C MET A 44 6.48 7.72 -4.87
N CYS A 45 6.59 6.57 -4.22
CA CYS A 45 5.53 6.00 -3.39
C CYS A 45 5.14 6.95 -2.24
N GLN A 46 6.10 7.56 -1.56
CA GLN A 46 5.83 8.56 -0.53
C GLN A 46 5.11 9.79 -1.11
N SER A 47 5.45 10.21 -2.33
CA SER A 47 4.75 11.28 -3.05
C SER A 47 3.32 10.89 -3.41
N ASN A 48 3.08 9.65 -3.83
CA ASN A 48 1.74 9.13 -4.12
C ASN A 48 0.88 9.12 -2.85
N VAL A 49 1.39 8.57 -1.74
CA VAL A 49 0.68 8.56 -0.45
C VAL A 49 0.39 9.98 0.05
N ARG A 50 1.32 10.93 -0.11
CA ARG A 50 1.04 12.35 0.21
C ARG A 50 -0.08 12.92 -0.65
N GLN A 51 -0.08 12.66 -1.96
CA GLN A 51 -1.13 13.14 -2.86
C GLN A 51 -2.49 12.56 -2.46
N LEU A 52 -2.55 11.26 -2.15
CA LEU A 52 -3.76 10.62 -1.63
C LEU A 52 -4.22 11.24 -0.31
N GLY A 53 -3.30 11.49 0.64
CA GLY A 53 -3.65 12.14 1.91
C GLY A 53 -4.19 13.56 1.74
N LEU A 54 -3.59 14.36 0.85
CA LEU A 54 -4.13 15.69 0.52
C LEU A 54 -5.53 15.60 -0.09
N CYS A 55 -5.76 14.66 -1.00
CA CYS A 55 -7.08 14.42 -1.60
C CYS A 55 -8.09 13.92 -0.57
N LEU A 56 -7.65 13.12 0.40
CA LEU A 56 -8.47 12.62 1.50
C LEU A 56 -8.91 13.77 2.42
N ALA A 57 -8.02 14.71 2.73
CA ALA A 57 -8.34 15.90 3.51
C ALA A 57 -9.32 16.82 2.75
N LEU A 58 -9.13 17.01 1.44
CA LEU A 58 -10.07 17.78 0.60
C LEU A 58 -11.44 17.10 0.53
N TYR A 59 -11.47 15.78 0.36
CA TYR A 59 -12.71 15.01 0.40
C TYR A 59 -13.43 15.23 1.73
N ALA A 60 -12.72 15.12 2.86
CA ALA A 60 -13.30 15.33 4.18
C ALA A 60 -13.87 16.75 4.31
N GLU A 61 -13.14 17.79 3.88
CA GLU A 61 -13.63 19.18 3.90
C GLU A 61 -14.97 19.34 3.17
N ASP A 62 -15.11 18.73 1.99
CA ASP A 62 -16.32 18.80 1.17
C ASP A 62 -17.48 17.90 1.69
N HIS A 63 -17.18 16.91 2.55
CA HIS A 63 -18.12 15.91 3.05
C HIS A 63 -18.40 16.03 4.56
N ASN A 64 -18.38 17.25 5.12
CA ASN A 64 -18.61 17.50 6.55
C ASN A 64 -17.64 16.72 7.47
N ASP A 65 -16.37 16.71 7.09
CA ASP A 65 -15.27 16.04 7.77
C ASP A 65 -15.33 14.50 7.72
N GLU A 66 -16.24 13.93 6.94
CA GLU A 66 -16.39 12.49 6.79
C GLU A 66 -15.34 11.91 5.81
N LEU A 67 -14.63 10.88 6.26
CA LEU A 67 -13.72 10.10 5.41
C LEU A 67 -14.51 9.13 4.53
N PRO A 68 -13.97 8.74 3.35
CA PRO A 68 -14.59 7.73 2.51
C PRO A 68 -14.87 6.43 3.27
N GLY A 69 -16.10 5.94 3.16
CA GLY A 69 -16.49 4.66 3.74
C GLY A 69 -15.94 3.48 2.96
N SER A 70 -15.88 2.31 3.60
CA SER A 70 -15.64 1.03 2.94
C SER A 70 -16.73 0.03 3.30
N VAL A 71 -17.28 -0.66 2.31
CA VAL A 71 -18.24 -1.75 2.53
C VAL A 71 -17.63 -2.89 3.33
N PHE A 72 -16.31 -3.06 3.31
CA PHE A 72 -15.57 -4.08 4.06
C PHE A 72 -15.38 -3.71 5.53
N SER A 73 -15.61 -2.44 5.90
CA SER A 73 -15.64 -2.01 7.30
C SER A 73 -17.02 -2.18 7.93
N ASN A 74 -18.06 -2.26 7.10
CA ASN A 74 -19.43 -2.24 7.55
C ASN A 74 -19.96 -3.66 7.82
N THR A 75 -19.89 -4.07 9.08
CA THR A 75 -20.45 -5.34 9.55
C THR A 75 -21.97 -5.43 9.35
N MET A 76 -22.70 -4.31 9.30
CA MET A 76 -24.14 -4.32 9.05
C MET A 76 -24.48 -4.67 7.60
N LEU A 77 -23.65 -4.26 6.63
CA LEU A 77 -23.86 -4.52 5.20
C LEU A 77 -23.37 -5.90 4.77
N ARG A 78 -22.19 -6.32 5.25
CA ARG A 78 -21.53 -7.58 4.81
C ARG A 78 -21.67 -8.73 5.81
N GLY A 79 -22.15 -8.48 7.02
CA GLY A 79 -22.23 -9.46 8.10
C GLY A 79 -20.91 -9.69 8.84
N GLU A 80 -19.77 -9.29 8.26
CA GLU A 80 -18.42 -9.48 8.79
C GLU A 80 -17.54 -8.26 8.44
N PHE A 81 -16.55 -7.97 9.28
CA PHE A 81 -15.54 -6.94 9.02
C PHE A 81 -14.33 -7.60 8.35
N GLN A 82 -13.95 -7.10 7.17
CA GLN A 82 -12.99 -7.76 6.27
C GLN A 82 -11.85 -6.80 5.93
N PRO A 83 -10.96 -6.49 6.88
CA PRO A 83 -9.93 -5.48 6.72
C PRO A 83 -8.97 -5.84 5.57
N GLN A 84 -8.68 -7.13 5.38
CA GLN A 84 -7.87 -7.64 4.27
C GLN A 84 -8.35 -7.18 2.88
N GLU A 85 -9.64 -6.88 2.71
CA GLU A 85 -10.22 -6.43 1.45
C GLU A 85 -10.15 -4.91 1.24
N MET A 86 -9.71 -4.12 2.23
CA MET A 86 -9.66 -2.64 2.16
C MET A 86 -8.49 -2.08 1.33
N MET A 87 -7.87 -2.90 0.48
CA MET A 87 -7.09 -2.45 -0.67
C MET A 87 -7.93 -2.31 -1.95
N THR A 88 -9.21 -2.66 -1.87
CA THR A 88 -10.18 -2.57 -2.97
C THR A 88 -10.59 -1.13 -3.21
N LEU A 89 -10.46 -0.69 -4.46
CA LEU A 89 -10.85 0.64 -4.90
C LEU A 89 -12.24 0.64 -5.52
N ARG A 90 -12.65 -0.48 -6.13
CA ARG A 90 -14.01 -0.68 -6.63
C ARG A 90 -14.43 -2.11 -6.44
N VAL A 91 -15.57 -2.30 -5.80
CA VAL A 91 -16.18 -3.62 -5.66
C VAL A 91 -16.68 -4.03 -7.04
N GLY A 92 -16.30 -5.22 -7.53
CA GLY A 92 -16.85 -5.72 -8.80
C GLY A 92 -18.32 -6.15 -8.69
N GLY A 93 -18.99 -6.34 -9.83
CA GLY A 93 -20.35 -6.89 -9.91
C GLY A 93 -21.45 -5.88 -10.27
N GLU A 94 -22.69 -6.35 -10.38
CA GLU A 94 -23.85 -5.56 -10.83
C GLU A 94 -24.22 -4.40 -9.90
N GLN A 95 -23.82 -4.48 -8.62
CA GLN A 95 -24.00 -3.45 -7.59
C GLN A 95 -22.65 -2.83 -7.17
N GLY A 96 -21.59 -3.12 -7.92
CA GLY A 96 -20.23 -2.74 -7.58
C GLY A 96 -19.98 -1.25 -7.72
N ASP A 97 -19.93 -0.54 -6.60
CA ASP A 97 -19.56 0.88 -6.53
C ASP A 97 -18.09 1.05 -6.09
N TRP A 98 -17.59 2.27 -6.18
CA TRP A 98 -16.29 2.64 -5.64
C TRP A 98 -16.25 2.46 -4.12
N ASP A 99 -15.08 2.13 -3.60
CA ASP A 99 -14.87 1.81 -2.20
C ASP A 99 -13.60 2.45 -1.66
N GLY A 100 -13.62 2.88 -0.40
CA GLY A 100 -12.46 3.45 0.27
C GLY A 100 -11.80 4.56 -0.55
N LEU A 101 -10.53 4.36 -0.90
CA LEU A 101 -9.75 5.32 -1.69
C LEU A 101 -10.27 5.52 -3.13
N GLY A 102 -11.03 4.57 -3.68
CA GLY A 102 -11.65 4.69 -4.99
C GLY A 102 -12.65 5.84 -5.09
N TRP A 103 -13.26 6.24 -3.97
CA TRP A 103 -14.11 7.44 -3.91
C TRP A 103 -13.37 8.71 -4.33
N LEU A 104 -12.06 8.80 -4.06
CA LEU A 104 -11.24 9.95 -4.45
C LEU A 104 -11.13 10.08 -5.98
N PHE A 105 -11.16 8.96 -6.70
CA PHE A 105 -11.21 8.97 -8.15
C PHE A 105 -12.61 9.30 -8.67
N GLN A 106 -13.63 8.64 -8.11
CA GLN A 106 -15.02 8.84 -8.52
C GLN A 106 -15.50 10.28 -8.31
N ALA A 107 -15.06 10.93 -7.23
CA ALA A 107 -15.37 12.32 -6.93
C ALA A 107 -14.38 13.33 -7.55
N GLU A 108 -13.51 12.86 -8.48
CA GLU A 108 -12.57 13.66 -9.27
C GLU A 108 -11.46 14.40 -8.49
N TYR A 109 -11.20 14.06 -7.22
CA TYR A 109 -10.04 14.59 -6.47
C TYR A 109 -8.72 14.06 -7.04
N VAL A 110 -8.69 12.80 -7.46
CA VAL A 110 -7.55 12.15 -8.14
C VAL A 110 -7.97 11.78 -9.55
N LYS A 111 -7.37 12.41 -10.56
CA LYS A 111 -7.70 12.15 -11.98
C LYS A 111 -6.83 11.09 -12.64
N THR A 112 -5.75 10.71 -11.97
CA THR A 112 -4.69 9.85 -12.52
C THR A 112 -4.64 8.55 -11.70
N PRO A 113 -5.18 7.43 -12.22
CA PRO A 113 -5.22 6.13 -11.55
C PRO A 113 -3.87 5.61 -11.06
N GLU A 114 -2.78 5.96 -11.74
CA GLU A 114 -1.43 5.51 -11.44
C GLU A 114 -0.97 5.90 -10.01
N VAL A 115 -1.58 6.94 -9.43
CA VAL A 115 -1.30 7.38 -8.06
C VAL A 115 -1.71 6.33 -7.02
N PHE A 116 -2.64 5.42 -7.33
CA PHE A 116 -3.06 4.33 -6.43
C PHE A 116 -2.13 3.11 -6.45
N TYR A 117 -1.07 3.14 -7.27
CA TYR A 117 -0.15 2.04 -7.47
C TYR A 117 1.28 2.41 -7.06
N CYS A 118 1.96 1.47 -6.41
CA CYS A 118 3.33 1.66 -5.98
C CYS A 118 4.31 1.16 -7.06
N PRO A 119 5.31 1.95 -7.49
CA PRO A 119 6.30 1.51 -8.47
C PRO A 119 7.14 0.29 -8.04
N SER A 120 7.24 0.03 -6.74
CA SER A 120 7.92 -1.14 -6.20
C SER A 120 7.04 -2.38 -6.07
N HIS A 121 5.72 -2.28 -6.30
CA HIS A 121 4.80 -3.41 -6.19
C HIS A 121 5.24 -4.59 -7.08
N LYS A 122 5.24 -5.80 -6.50
CA LYS A 122 5.62 -7.06 -7.18
C LYS A 122 4.51 -8.10 -7.20
N GLY A 123 3.37 -7.81 -6.57
CA GLY A 123 2.19 -8.66 -6.57
C GLY A 123 1.49 -8.68 -7.91
N MET A 124 0.30 -9.27 -7.93
CA MET A 124 -0.50 -9.36 -9.15
C MET A 124 -1.17 -8.03 -9.50
N HIS A 125 -1.34 -7.12 -8.52
CA HIS A 125 -2.19 -5.94 -8.64
C HIS A 125 -1.45 -4.71 -9.19
N GLY A 126 -0.67 -4.86 -10.27
CA GLY A 126 -0.05 -3.72 -10.94
C GLY A 126 -1.05 -2.91 -11.77
N PHE A 127 -0.81 -1.60 -11.95
CA PHE A 127 -1.69 -0.71 -12.74
C PHE A 127 -2.06 -1.26 -14.11
N ASN A 128 -1.07 -1.82 -14.84
CA ASN A 128 -1.28 -2.37 -16.19
C ASN A 128 -2.34 -3.49 -16.24
N GLN A 129 -2.67 -4.13 -15.11
CA GLN A 129 -3.74 -5.12 -15.06
C GLN A 129 -5.14 -4.47 -15.10
N TYR A 130 -5.27 -3.26 -14.56
CA TYR A 130 -6.54 -2.57 -14.33
C TYR A 130 -6.73 -1.32 -15.19
N GLU A 131 -5.77 -0.97 -16.05
CA GLU A 131 -5.79 0.25 -16.87
C GLU A 131 -7.15 0.48 -17.56
N ASP A 132 -7.68 -0.55 -18.23
CA ASP A 132 -8.99 -0.49 -18.87
C ASP A 132 -10.16 -0.54 -17.86
N ASP A 133 -9.96 -1.24 -16.74
CA ASP A 133 -11.00 -1.45 -15.72
C ASP A 133 -11.32 -0.14 -14.97
N TRP A 134 -10.40 0.81 -14.88
CA TRP A 134 -10.65 2.15 -14.29
C TRP A 134 -11.73 2.94 -15.03
N PHE A 135 -11.85 2.75 -16.35
CA PHE A 135 -12.74 3.52 -17.21
C PHE A 135 -13.93 2.71 -17.74
N THR A 136 -13.99 1.43 -17.40
CA THR A 136 -15.09 0.52 -17.75
C THR A 136 -15.83 0.09 -16.49
N TRP A 137 -17.11 -0.26 -16.61
CA TRP A 137 -17.96 -0.56 -15.46
C TRP A 137 -17.93 -2.05 -15.08
N GLY A 138 -18.14 -2.33 -13.79
CA GLY A 138 -18.54 -3.66 -13.30
C GLY A 138 -17.41 -4.63 -12.92
N ARG A 139 -16.14 -4.29 -13.17
CA ARG A 139 -15.00 -5.12 -12.73
C ARG A 139 -14.39 -4.60 -11.44
N GLU A 140 -13.92 -5.51 -10.61
CA GLU A 140 -13.19 -5.17 -9.39
C GLU A 140 -11.87 -4.49 -9.75
N VAL A 141 -11.53 -3.44 -9.01
CA VAL A 141 -10.26 -2.72 -9.14
C VAL A 141 -9.58 -2.72 -7.79
N LEU A 142 -8.34 -3.20 -7.76
CA LEU A 142 -7.50 -3.25 -6.57
C LEU A 142 -6.36 -2.24 -6.71
N GLY A 143 -6.03 -1.57 -5.61
CA GLY A 143 -4.89 -0.67 -5.50
C GLY A 143 -3.65 -1.36 -4.94
N ASN A 144 -2.62 -0.58 -4.63
CA ASN A 144 -1.45 -1.06 -3.89
C ASN A 144 -1.33 -0.46 -2.49
N TYR A 145 -2.23 0.44 -2.16
CA TYR A 145 -2.31 1.05 -0.84
C TYR A 145 -3.49 0.46 -0.09
N HIS A 146 -3.26 0.12 1.17
CA HIS A 146 -4.28 -0.39 2.05
C HIS A 146 -4.87 0.81 2.80
N TYR A 147 -6.18 0.99 2.67
CA TYR A 147 -6.90 2.05 3.35
C TYR A 147 -7.54 1.50 4.61
N ARG A 148 -7.49 2.28 5.69
CA ARG A 148 -8.16 1.89 6.92
C ARG A 148 -9.49 2.63 7.05
N ALA A 149 -10.58 1.86 6.96
CA ALA A 149 -11.90 2.31 7.36
C ALA A 149 -12.26 1.69 8.71
N PHE A 150 -12.97 2.45 9.55
CA PHE A 150 -13.39 2.00 10.88
C PHE A 150 -14.81 1.45 10.84
N THR A 151 -15.16 0.58 11.78
CA THR A 151 -16.45 -0.15 11.78
C THR A 151 -17.68 0.72 12.06
N SER A 152 -17.51 2.02 12.33
CA SER A 152 -18.64 2.95 12.43
C SER A 152 -19.15 3.27 11.03
N ASP A 153 -20.48 3.37 10.87
CA ASP A 153 -21.12 3.75 9.59
C ASP A 153 -20.50 5.00 8.94
N ARG A 154 -19.87 5.86 9.74
CA ARG A 154 -19.17 7.07 9.33
C ARG A 154 -17.92 7.27 10.19
N THR A 155 -16.84 7.71 9.57
CA THR A 155 -15.60 8.09 10.26
C THR A 155 -15.31 9.56 9.99
N TYR A 156 -15.08 10.36 11.02
CA TYR A 156 -14.79 11.79 10.88
C TYR A 156 -13.32 12.07 11.16
N LEU A 157 -12.64 12.73 10.24
CA LEU A 157 -11.19 12.96 10.31
C LEU A 157 -10.77 13.69 11.59
N GLN A 158 -11.49 14.73 11.99
CA GLN A 158 -11.19 15.54 13.17
C GLN A 158 -11.38 14.79 14.50
N THR A 159 -12.07 13.64 14.48
CA THR A 159 -12.32 12.84 15.69
C THR A 159 -11.22 11.82 15.95
N LEU A 160 -10.34 11.59 14.97
CA LEU A 160 -9.25 10.62 15.08
C LEU A 160 -8.06 11.20 15.84
N ASP A 161 -7.32 10.34 16.54
CA ASP A 161 -6.01 10.70 17.06
C ASP A 161 -5.09 11.07 15.88
N PRO A 162 -4.34 12.19 15.94
CA PRO A 162 -3.39 12.59 14.90
C PRO A 162 -2.45 11.47 14.42
N LYS A 163 -2.09 10.53 15.29
CA LYS A 163 -1.21 9.40 15.00
C LYS A 163 -1.92 8.18 14.44
N THR A 164 -3.25 8.18 14.33
CA THR A 164 -3.99 7.07 13.72
C THR A 164 -3.53 6.87 12.28
N ALA A 165 -3.23 5.62 11.91
CA ALA A 165 -2.80 5.27 10.56
C ALA A 165 -4.02 5.12 9.64
N LEU A 166 -4.01 5.82 8.50
CA LEU A 166 -5.12 5.83 7.53
C LEU A 166 -4.78 5.09 6.23
N ILE A 167 -3.53 5.18 5.78
CA ILE A 167 -3.06 4.51 4.56
C ILE A 167 -1.70 3.88 4.82
N SER A 168 -1.50 2.66 4.34
CA SER A 168 -0.21 1.97 4.29
C SER A 168 0.02 1.32 2.93
N ASP A 169 1.14 0.61 2.75
CA ASP A 169 1.25 -0.38 1.66
C ASP A 169 0.20 -1.49 1.80
N GLY A 170 0.02 -2.29 0.75
CA GLY A 170 -0.88 -3.44 0.75
C GLY A 170 -0.57 -4.44 1.86
N LEU A 171 -1.48 -4.57 2.82
CA LEU A 171 -1.40 -5.55 3.91
C LEU A 171 -2.20 -6.84 3.63
N ARG A 172 -2.83 -6.99 2.46
CA ARG A 172 -3.74 -8.13 2.18
C ARG A 172 -3.02 -9.48 2.16
N THR A 173 -1.84 -9.54 1.55
CA THR A 173 -0.97 -10.72 1.52
C THR A 173 0.50 -10.32 1.51
N HIS A 174 1.41 -11.27 1.76
CA HIS A 174 2.86 -11.03 1.58
C HIS A 174 3.23 -10.51 0.18
N LEU A 175 2.47 -10.87 -0.86
CA LEU A 175 2.74 -10.44 -2.24
C LEU A 175 2.29 -9.00 -2.50
N ASP A 176 1.32 -8.53 -1.72
CA ASP A 176 0.76 -7.17 -1.85
C ASP A 176 1.57 -6.13 -1.09
N PHE A 177 2.48 -6.57 -0.22
CA PHE A 177 3.39 -5.71 0.50
C PHE A 177 4.45 -5.12 -0.44
N ASN A 178 4.31 -3.82 -0.74
CA ASN A 178 5.04 -3.17 -1.82
C ASN A 178 6.56 -3.14 -1.62
N HIS A 179 7.00 -2.80 -0.41
CA HIS A 179 8.40 -2.54 -0.10
C HIS A 179 8.93 -3.57 0.90
N ARG A 180 10.06 -4.23 0.58
CA ARG A 180 10.58 -5.34 1.40
C ARG A 180 11.20 -4.95 2.75
N VAL A 181 11.42 -3.66 2.99
CA VAL A 181 12.24 -3.17 4.13
C VAL A 181 11.49 -2.17 5.00
N GLY A 182 10.18 -2.03 4.80
CA GLY A 182 9.32 -1.09 5.50
C GLY A 182 8.21 -0.58 4.60
N THR A 183 7.42 0.36 5.11
CA THR A 183 6.25 0.89 4.41
C THR A 183 6.07 2.39 4.66
N ASN A 184 5.41 3.09 3.74
CA ASN A 184 4.95 4.45 3.97
C ASN A 184 3.60 4.41 4.70
N VAL A 185 3.47 5.18 5.77
CA VAL A 185 2.22 5.31 6.53
C VAL A 185 1.75 6.76 6.46
N LEU A 186 0.50 6.96 6.02
CA LEU A 186 -0.22 8.22 6.19
C LEU A 186 -0.93 8.20 7.53
N ARG A 187 -0.69 9.23 8.33
CA ARG A 187 -1.33 9.46 9.63
C ARG A 187 -2.54 10.40 9.47
N ALA A 188 -3.43 10.43 10.46
CA ALA A 188 -4.63 11.28 10.44
C ALA A 188 -4.33 12.78 10.46
N ASP A 189 -3.15 13.20 10.93
CA ASP A 189 -2.64 14.57 10.77
C ASP A 189 -2.10 14.87 9.36
N MET A 190 -2.30 13.97 8.40
CA MET A 190 -1.83 14.01 7.03
C MET A 190 -0.30 13.96 6.88
N SER A 191 0.44 13.64 7.95
CA SER A 191 1.86 13.37 7.86
C SER A 191 2.11 12.00 7.22
N VAL A 192 3.15 11.93 6.37
CA VAL A 192 3.59 10.67 5.76
C VAL A 192 4.96 10.33 6.29
N GLU A 193 5.04 9.20 6.97
CA GLU A 193 6.26 8.69 7.56
C GLU A 193 6.63 7.31 7.00
N TRP A 194 7.90 6.96 7.16
CA TRP A 194 8.38 5.64 6.80
C TRP A 194 8.56 4.79 8.04
N VAL A 195 7.83 3.69 8.11
CA VAL A 195 7.96 2.69 9.17
C VAL A 195 8.88 1.58 8.65
N PRO A 196 10.08 1.39 9.22
CA PRO A 196 11.00 0.34 8.78
C PRO A 196 10.52 -1.03 9.26
N ASP A 197 10.63 -2.05 8.39
CA ASP A 197 10.38 -3.45 8.70
C ASP A 197 11.65 -4.26 8.41
N ARG A 198 12.70 -4.00 9.19
CA ARG A 198 14.04 -4.62 8.95
C ARG A 198 14.08 -6.07 9.35
N ASP A 199 13.31 -6.41 10.38
CA ASP A 199 13.28 -7.74 10.99
C ASP A 199 12.15 -8.61 10.40
N GLY A 200 11.36 -8.06 9.47
CA GLY A 200 10.27 -8.76 8.81
C GLY A 200 9.08 -9.03 9.73
N THR A 201 8.95 -8.29 10.84
CA THR A 201 7.87 -8.47 11.80
C THR A 201 6.54 -8.08 11.17
N LEU A 202 6.47 -6.93 10.50
CA LEU A 202 5.22 -6.48 9.87
C LEU A 202 4.87 -7.36 8.67
N SER A 203 5.81 -7.55 7.75
CA SER A 203 5.59 -8.38 6.56
C SER A 203 5.34 -9.85 6.92
N GLY A 204 5.92 -10.35 8.00
CA GLY A 204 5.73 -11.72 8.48
C GLY A 204 4.37 -11.99 9.13
N LEU A 205 3.65 -10.95 9.57
CA LEU A 205 2.25 -11.09 10.02
C LEU A 205 1.29 -11.31 8.86
N LEU A 206 1.65 -10.87 7.65
CA LEU A 206 0.67 -10.80 6.57
C LEU A 206 0.24 -12.19 6.09
N PRO A 207 -1.00 -12.35 5.61
CA PRO A 207 -1.47 -13.65 5.16
C PRO A 207 -0.67 -14.19 3.96
N PRO A 208 -0.50 -15.51 3.85
CA PRO A 208 0.23 -16.12 2.73
C PRO A 208 -0.54 -16.07 1.41
N ALA A 209 -1.87 -15.99 1.48
CA ALA A 209 -2.76 -15.93 0.33
C ALA A 209 -4.10 -15.31 0.72
N VAL A 210 -4.85 -14.87 -0.29
CA VAL A 210 -6.23 -14.40 -0.13
C VAL A 210 -7.11 -15.54 0.39
N GLY A 211 -7.97 -15.24 1.37
CA GLY A 211 -8.89 -16.22 1.97
C GLY A 211 -8.25 -17.18 2.97
N ALA A 212 -7.04 -16.87 3.48
CA ALA A 212 -6.50 -17.56 4.64
C ALA A 212 -7.44 -17.38 5.85
N LEU A 213 -7.52 -18.40 6.72
CA LEU A 213 -8.51 -18.46 7.80
C LEU A 213 -8.39 -17.30 8.80
N GLU A 214 -7.16 -16.86 9.07
CA GLU A 214 -6.82 -15.82 10.05
C GLU A 214 -6.50 -14.46 9.38
N ALA A 215 -6.83 -14.31 8.09
CA ALA A 215 -6.40 -13.15 7.30
C ALA A 215 -6.84 -11.81 7.92
N ASP A 216 -8.06 -11.77 8.42
CA ASP A 216 -8.66 -10.57 9.00
C ASP A 216 -7.92 -10.16 10.28
N GLU A 217 -7.55 -11.13 11.11
CA GLU A 217 -6.79 -10.93 12.36
C GLU A 217 -5.35 -10.50 12.07
N ASP A 218 -4.70 -11.17 11.13
CA ASP A 218 -3.34 -10.87 10.67
C ASP A 218 -3.22 -9.42 10.18
N VAL A 219 -4.17 -8.99 9.33
CA VAL A 219 -4.21 -7.61 8.82
C VAL A 219 -4.53 -6.62 9.95
N TYR A 220 -5.42 -6.97 10.87
CA TYR A 220 -5.72 -6.12 12.01
C TYR A 220 -4.52 -5.95 12.96
N ALA A 221 -3.76 -7.03 13.20
CA ALA A 221 -2.52 -7.02 13.95
C ALA A 221 -1.44 -6.17 13.25
N ALA A 222 -1.36 -6.23 11.91
CA ALA A 222 -0.46 -5.39 11.14
C ALA A 222 -0.78 -3.89 11.31
N TRP A 223 -2.07 -3.51 11.25
CA TRP A 223 -2.50 -2.13 11.55
C TRP A 223 -2.17 -1.72 12.99
N TRP A 224 -2.41 -2.60 13.96
CA TRP A 224 -2.05 -2.36 15.36
C TRP A 224 -0.55 -2.08 15.54
N LEU A 225 0.30 -2.90 14.90
CA LEU A 225 1.75 -2.73 14.92
C LEU A 225 2.18 -1.40 14.31
N LEU A 226 1.56 -0.96 13.21
CA LEU A 226 1.85 0.34 12.59
C LEU A 226 1.49 1.52 13.49
N GLU A 227 0.51 1.38 14.36
CA GLU A 227 0.08 2.45 15.28
C GLU A 227 0.86 2.47 16.59
N ARG A 228 1.02 1.30 17.21
CA ARG A 228 1.61 1.17 18.54
C ARG A 228 3.12 0.93 18.49
N GLY A 229 3.64 0.45 17.37
CA GLY A 229 5.03 0.02 17.24
C GLY A 229 5.35 -1.30 17.96
N THR A 230 4.35 -1.95 18.54
CA THR A 230 4.44 -3.27 19.21
C THR A 230 3.13 -4.03 19.05
N LEU A 231 3.20 -5.36 19.18
CA LEU A 231 2.03 -6.25 19.29
C LEU A 231 1.63 -6.52 20.75
N ASP A 232 2.35 -5.95 21.71
CA ASP A 232 1.96 -6.02 23.12
C ASP A 232 0.54 -5.45 23.27
N GLU A 233 -0.28 -6.12 24.08
CA GLU A 233 -1.67 -5.74 24.36
C GLU A 233 -2.61 -5.76 23.14
N PHE A 234 -2.23 -6.45 22.05
CA PHE A 234 -3.14 -6.66 20.91
C PHE A 234 -4.42 -7.39 21.37
N PRO A 235 -5.61 -6.78 21.19
CA PRO A 235 -6.85 -7.31 21.76
C PRO A 235 -7.48 -8.45 20.94
N GLY A 236 -6.88 -8.87 19.82
CA GLY A 236 -7.50 -9.76 18.85
C GLY A 236 -8.57 -9.05 18.00
N LEU A 237 -9.33 -9.82 17.24
CA LEU A 237 -10.43 -9.27 16.44
C LEU A 237 -11.55 -8.72 17.34
N PRO A 238 -12.06 -7.50 17.07
CA PRO A 238 -13.03 -6.85 17.94
C PRO A 238 -14.36 -7.59 18.19
N TRP A 239 -14.75 -8.51 17.31
CA TRP A 239 -15.97 -9.33 17.43
C TRP A 239 -15.68 -10.79 17.77
N ASP A 240 -14.41 -11.17 18.00
CA ASP A 240 -14.10 -12.52 18.43
C ASP A 240 -14.50 -12.72 19.89
N THR A 241 -15.56 -13.49 20.09
CA THR A 241 -16.05 -13.88 21.42
C THR A 241 -15.27 -15.03 22.05
N SER A 242 -14.28 -15.60 21.34
CA SER A 242 -13.52 -16.77 21.78
C SER A 242 -12.40 -16.43 22.78
N THR A 243 -11.98 -15.16 22.89
CA THR A 243 -11.01 -14.71 23.88
C THR A 243 -11.63 -14.50 25.27
N PRO A 244 -11.15 -15.18 26.33
CA PRO A 244 -11.68 -15.01 27.69
C PRO A 244 -11.19 -13.68 28.28
N GLY A 245 -12.03 -12.65 28.31
CA GLY A 245 -11.70 -11.42 29.04
C GLY A 245 -12.14 -10.09 28.46
N GLY A 246 -13.24 -10.03 27.70
CA GLY A 246 -13.90 -8.76 27.39
C GLY A 246 -14.58 -8.81 26.05
N THR A 247 -15.87 -8.49 26.01
CA THR A 247 -16.43 -7.83 24.83
C THR A 247 -15.79 -6.45 24.77
N PRO A 248 -14.90 -6.14 23.82
CA PRO A 248 -14.62 -4.74 23.55
C PRO A 248 -15.95 -4.16 23.08
N GLY A 249 -16.52 -3.23 23.85
CA GLY A 249 -17.70 -2.52 23.40
C GLY A 249 -17.42 -1.88 22.04
N PHE A 250 -18.48 -1.60 21.29
CA PHE A 250 -18.49 -0.78 20.07
C PHE A 250 -17.71 0.57 20.21
N GLU A 251 -17.34 0.94 21.45
CA GLU A 251 -16.50 2.08 21.84
C GLU A 251 -14.98 1.80 21.84
N ALA A 252 -14.46 0.70 21.30
CA ALA A 252 -13.02 0.55 21.00
C ALA A 252 -12.65 0.98 19.57
N PHE A 253 -13.64 1.44 18.79
CA PHE A 253 -13.60 1.47 17.32
C PHE A 253 -13.42 2.85 16.68
N VAL A 254 -13.46 3.93 17.45
CA VAL A 254 -13.39 5.33 16.99
C VAL A 254 -12.06 5.93 17.43
N GLY A 255 -10.98 5.63 16.71
CA GLY A 255 -9.69 6.30 16.88
C GLY A 255 -9.20 6.43 18.33
N PHE A 256 -9.39 5.41 19.17
CA PHE A 256 -9.37 5.66 20.62
C PHE A 256 -7.97 5.87 21.21
N PRO A 257 -7.78 6.99 21.94
CA PRO A 257 -6.72 7.13 22.92
C PRO A 257 -7.10 6.43 24.23
N GLY A 258 -6.07 5.96 24.94
CA GLY A 258 -6.02 5.93 26.39
C GLY A 258 -4.89 6.85 26.83
#